data_AF-A0A2A9NJ71-F1
#
_entry.id   AF-A0A2A9NJ71-F1
#
_cell.length_a   1.000
_cell.length_b   1.000
_cell.length_c   1.000
_cell.angle_alpha   90.00
_cell.angle_beta   90.00
_cell.angle_gamma   90.00
#
_symmetry.space_group_name_H-M   'P 1'
#
loop_
_entity.id
_entity.type
_entity.pdbx_description
1 polymer ?
#
loop_
_entity_poly.entity_id
_entity_poly.type
_entity_poly.pdbx_seq_one_letter_code
_entity_poly.pdbx_strand_id
1 'polypeptide(L)' 'MSTSEVYDKHGKPIQVGDIVSSKARGGKQTGEVTAIDITEEDAKARGVTRPPKVLYTDQHGHSIAHNPGTLVHGEDPFDK' A
#
# COMPACT_ATOMS: atom_id res chain seq x y z
N MET A 1 -15.73 5.82 -15.79
CA MET A 1 -15.02 6.20 -14.56
C MET A 1 -13.62 5.62 -14.66
N SER A 2 -12.60 6.47 -14.75
CA SER A 2 -11.22 6.01 -14.85
C SER A 2 -10.79 5.47 -13.48
N THR A 3 -10.72 4.16 -13.32
CA THR A 3 -10.01 3.53 -12.20
C THR A 3 -8.54 3.87 -12.37
N SER A 4 -8.08 4.97 -11.75
CA SER A 4 -6.68 5.35 -11.80
C SER A 4 -5.83 4.21 -11.25
N GLU A 5 -5.04 3.58 -12.10
CA GLU A 5 -4.22 2.45 -11.72
C GLU A 5 -3.08 2.91 -10.81
N VAL A 6 -2.93 2.22 -9.67
CA VAL A 6 -1.86 2.48 -8.70
C VAL A 6 -0.84 1.36 -8.86
N TYR A 7 0.43 1.73 -8.97
CA TYR A 7 1.51 0.77 -9.21
C TYR A 7 2.49 0.73 -8.04
N ASP A 8 3.04 -0.45 -7.80
CA ASP A 8 4.12 -0.66 -6.86
C ASP A 8 5.44 -0.08 -7.40
N LYS A 9 6.51 -0.22 -6.61
CA LYS A 9 7.85 0.24 -6.96
C LYS A 9 8.39 -0.34 -8.29
N HIS A 10 7.92 -1.51 -8.70
CA HIS A 10 8.37 -2.24 -9.89
C HIS A 10 7.43 -2.05 -11.08
N GLY A 11 6.41 -1.19 -10.96
CA GLY A 11 5.44 -0.93 -12.02
C GLY A 11 4.35 -1.99 -12.12
N LYS A 12 4.21 -2.88 -11.13
CA LYS A 12 3.11 -3.84 -11.08
C LYS A 12 1.86 -3.17 -10.48
N PRO A 13 0.68 -3.26 -11.12
CA PRO A 13 -0.54 -2.67 -10.58
C PRO A 13 -0.90 -3.34 -9.24
N ILE A 14 -1.28 -2.53 -8.26
CA ILE A 14 -1.74 -2.95 -6.93
C ILE A 14 -3.26 -2.97 -6.91
N GLN A 15 -3.84 -4.06 -6.41
CA GLN A 15 -5.27 -4.26 -6.23
C GLN A 15 -5.61 -4.64 -4.79
N VAL A 16 -6.88 -4.50 -4.43
CA VAL A 16 -7.40 -5.02 -3.15
C VAL A 16 -7.27 -6.54 -3.15
N GLY A 17 -6.77 -7.10 -2.05
CA GLY A 17 -6.45 -8.52 -1.91
C GLY A 17 -4.99 -8.88 -2.25
N ASP A 18 -4.21 -7.97 -2.84
CA ASP A 18 -2.79 -8.23 -3.07
C ASP A 18 -2.01 -8.22 -1.75
N ILE A 19 -1.05 -9.13 -1.62
CA ILE A 19 -0.05 -9.05 -0.55
C ILE A 19 1.03 -8.06 -0.98
N VAL A 20 1.25 -7.04 -0.16
CA VAL A 20 2.29 -6.03 -0.34
C VAL A 20 3.22 -6.00 0.86
N SER A 21 4.46 -5.58 0.62
CA SER A 21 5.43 -5.38 1.68
C SER A 21 6.28 -4.13 1.47
N SER A 22 6.79 -3.59 2.58
CA SER A 22 7.73 -2.47 2.60
C SER A 22 8.86 -2.71 3.58
N LYS A 23 10.02 -2.10 3.32
CA LYS A 23 11.15 -2.12 4.27
C LYS A 23 10.86 -1.15 5.41
N ALA A 24 11.01 -1.63 6.64
CA ALA A 24 10.97 -0.82 7.84
C ALA A 24 12.33 -0.84 8.55
N ARG A 25 12.58 0.12 9.45
CA ARG A 25 13.83 0.12 10.23
C ARG A 25 13.85 -1.11 11.15
N GLY A 26 14.75 -2.04 10.87
CA GLY A 26 14.88 -3.27 11.65
C GLY A 26 13.91 -4.40 11.25
N GLY A 27 13.23 -4.30 10.10
CA GLY A 27 12.33 -5.36 9.65
C GLY A 27 11.57 -5.03 8.37
N LYS A 28 10.36 -5.58 8.26
CA LYS A 28 9.44 -5.38 7.15
C LYS A 28 8.03 -5.13 7.68
N GLN A 29 7.19 -4.51 6.85
CA GLN A 29 5.75 -4.44 7.07
C GLN A 29 5.08 -5.12 5.90
N THR A 30 4.36 -6.21 6.16
CA THR A 30 3.73 -7.04 5.15
C THR A 30 2.26 -7.22 5.49
N GLY A 31 1.38 -7.07 4.51
CA GLY A 31 -0.05 -7.28 4.70
C GLY A 31 -0.84 -7.31 3.40
N GLU A 32 -2.10 -7.73 3.52
CA GLU A 32 -3.07 -7.74 2.43
C GLU A 32 -3.68 -6.35 2.25
N VAL A 33 -3.74 -5.87 1.00
CA VAL A 33 -4.36 -4.60 0.66
C VAL A 33 -5.86 -4.66 0.89
N THR A 34 -6.37 -3.76 1.73
CA THR A 34 -7.80 -3.66 2.06
C THR A 34 -8.49 -2.51 1.33
N ALA A 35 -7.74 -1.45 1.01
CA ALA A 35 -8.25 -0.29 0.30
C ALA A 35 -7.13 0.48 -0.39
N ILE A 36 -7.49 1.27 -1.41
CA ILE A 36 -6.61 2.20 -2.10
C ILE A 36 -7.32 3.55 -2.17
N ASP A 37 -6.77 4.54 -1.48
CA ASP A 37 -7.29 5.91 -1.52
C ASP A 37 -6.57 6.65 -2.64
N ILE A 38 -7.29 6.92 -3.72
CA ILE A 38 -6.78 7.59 -4.93
C ILE A 38 -7.12 9.08 -4.89
N THR A 39 -8.28 9.44 -4.35
CA THR A 39 -8.77 10.81 -4.32
C THR A 39 -8.50 11.49 -2.97
N GLU A 40 -8.47 12.83 -2.96
CA GLU A 40 -8.38 13.59 -1.72
C GLU A 40 -9.61 13.41 -0.82
N GLU A 41 -10.78 13.14 -1.41
CA GLU A 41 -12.03 12.90 -0.68
C GLU A 41 -11.96 11.61 0.14
N ASP A 42 -11.55 10.50 -0.50
CA ASP A 42 -11.37 9.20 0.17
C ASP A 42 -10.31 9.29 1.26
N ALA A 43 -9.18 9.93 0.94
CA ALA A 43 -8.08 10.11 1.88
C ALA A 43 -8.50 10.94 3.12
N LYS A 44 -9.26 12.03 2.92
CA LYS A 44 -9.77 12.86 4.01
C LYS A 44 -10.73 12.10 4.91
N ALA A 45 -11.61 11.27 4.35
CA ALA A 45 -12.53 10.43 5.12
C ALA A 45 -11.79 9.47 6.07
N ARG A 46 -10.58 9.03 5.69
CA ARG A 46 -9.73 8.13 6.49
C ARG A 46 -8.61 8.82 7.26
N GLY A 47 -8.55 10.16 7.25
CA GLY A 47 -7.49 10.93 7.91
C GLY A 47 -6.10 10.74 7.27
N VAL A 48 -6.05 10.26 6.04
CA VAL A 48 -4.82 10.01 5.28
C VAL A 48 -4.46 11.27 4.49
N THR A 49 -3.18 11.62 4.46
CA THR A 49 -2.68 12.76 3.68
C THR A 49 -1.91 12.28 2.45
N ARG A 50 -1.96 13.08 1.37
CA ARG A 50 -1.18 12.89 0.12
C ARG A 50 -1.48 11.56 -0.59
N PRO A 51 -2.66 11.41 -1.23
CA PRO A 51 -2.94 10.27 -2.10
C PRO A 51 -2.00 10.25 -3.33
N PRO A 52 -1.79 9.09 -3.99
CA PRO A 52 -2.42 7.80 -3.69
C PRO A 52 -1.82 7.11 -2.46
N LYS A 53 -2.65 6.39 -1.72
CA LYS A 53 -2.26 5.64 -0.52
C LYS A 53 -2.87 4.25 -0.52
N VAL A 54 -2.05 3.25 -0.18
CA VAL A 54 -2.45 1.85 -0.07
C VAL A 54 -2.59 1.51 1.41
N LEU A 55 -3.74 0.94 1.76
CA LEU A 55 -4.10 0.59 3.12
C LEU A 55 -4.06 -0.92 3.33
N TYR A 56 -3.35 -1.36 4.37
CA TYR A 56 -3.22 -2.77 4.75
C TYR A 56 -2.97 -2.90 6.25
N THR A 57 -3.22 -4.07 6.81
CA THR A 57 -2.85 -4.41 8.19
C THR A 57 -1.55 -5.20 8.16
N ASP A 58 -0.53 -4.75 8.90
CA ASP A 58 0.75 -5.45 8.95
C ASP A 58 0.70 -6.75 9.78
N GLN A 59 1.77 -7.54 9.74
CA GLN A 59 1.88 -8.80 10.47
C GLN A 59 1.80 -8.67 12.02
N HIS A 60 1.85 -7.45 12.55
CA HIS A 60 1.71 -7.15 13.98
C HIS A 60 0.32 -6.63 14.34
N GLY A 61 -0.58 -6.49 13.36
CA GLY A 61 -1.94 -5.99 13.56
C GLY A 61 -2.05 -4.46 13.47
N HIS A 62 -1.01 -3.76 12.98
CA HIS A 62 -1.08 -2.31 12.81
C HIS A 62 -1.71 -1.93 11.47
N SER A 63 -2.63 -0.96 11.49
CA SER A 63 -3.17 -0.36 10.27
C SER A 63 -2.16 0.58 9.63
N ILE A 64 -1.78 0.32 8.38
CA ILE A 64 -0.78 1.07 7.62
C ILE A 64 -1.44 1.79 6.44
N ALA A 65 -1.02 3.04 6.18
CA ALA A 65 -1.36 3.80 4.98
C ALA A 65 -0.07 4.26 4.27
N HIS A 66 0.37 3.49 3.28
CA HIS A 66 1.68 3.68 2.66
C HIS A 66 1.61 4.26 1.25
N ASN A 67 2.68 4.95 0.82
CA ASN A 67 2.85 5.33 -0.57
C ASN A 67 3.07 4.08 -1.44
N PRO A 68 2.28 3.86 -2.51
CA PRO A 68 2.40 2.69 -3.39
C PRO A 68 3.79 2.56 -4.05
N GLY A 69 4.42 3.67 -4.44
CA GLY A 69 5.74 3.63 -5.11
C GLY A 69 6.90 3.17 -4.23
N THR A 70 6.64 2.85 -2.96
CA THR A 70 7.61 2.26 -2.03
C THR A 70 7.26 0.84 -1.60
N LEU A 71 6.11 0.33 -2.04
CA LEU A 71 5.70 -1.04 -1.80
C LEU A 71 6.25 -1.96 -2.88
N VAL A 72 6.37 -3.23 -2.54
CA VAL A 72 6.56 -4.31 -3.51
C VAL A 72 5.49 -5.36 -3.28
N HIS A 73 5.16 -6.13 -4.31
CA HIS A 73 4.31 -7.30 -4.14
C HIS A 73 5.02 -8.45 -3.43
N GLY A 74 4.22 -9.24 -2.70
CA GLY A 74 4.69 -10.39 -1.95
C GLY A 74 5.19 -10.04 -0.57
N GLU A 75 5.65 -11.06 0.15
CA GLU A 75 6.00 -10.93 1.56
C GLU A 75 7.40 -10.39 1.83
N ASP A 76 8.29 -10.45 0.84
CA ASP A 76 9.69 -10.09 1.00
C ASP A 76 10.03 -8.79 0.25
N PRO A 77 10.22 -7.66 0.97
CA PRO A 77 10.59 -6.39 0.36
C PRO A 77 12.07 -6.30 -0.04
N PHE A 78 12.87 -7.32 0.26
CA PHE A 78 14.30 -7.38 -0.03
C PHE A 78 14.60 -8.06 -1.36
N ASP A 79 13.68 -8.86 -1.88
CA ASP A 79 13.77 -9.42 -3.22
C ASP A 79 13.65 -8.31 -4.28
N LYS A 80 14.48 -8.41 -5.33
CA LYS A 80 14.69 -7.37 -6.33
C LYS A 80 14.05 -7.71 -7.66
#